data_AF-A0A8S3F4J4-F1
#
_entry.id   AF-A0A8S3F4J4-F1
#
_cell.length_a   1.000
_cell.length_b   1.000
_cell.length_c   1.000
_cell.angle_alpha   90.00
_cell.angle_beta   90.00
_cell.angle_gamma   90.00
#
_symmetry.space_group_name_H-M   'P 1'
#
loop_
_entity.id
_entity.type
_entity.pdbx_description
1 polymer ?
#
loop_
_entity_poly.entity_id
_entity_poly.type
_entity_poly.pdbx_seq_one_letter_code
_entity_poly.pdbx_strand_id
1 'polypeptide(L)'
;KLLFKTGLAFRTTPAILVSIFHKIWLNEEQERHINQTDNLPSRKKQKIEELSGLFLTREQCLLLGATLVNWIVEQQLQRTLYFANHKRWEDFEKEVSNTPHSNWIPSEHLPWLILELEMNITIRKVQVDVARHMMKPNIPTDDKQVKNIVMQMNMGEGKTSVIVPMLALSLCLPSSSLVRVIVLKSLLIMNYQSLRFKLGGLLNRRIFSFGCRRDMNFNAVQINILRQRLHQALKKRDIVLTSPEYILSFDLLSIDKCRRNEFDVARSMLETRQWLKVFARDILDESDEILHVKYQLIYTVGSQKEVDGSTERWKTIQSILASVKRYAADIAHAYSNEVCYKPPKRRSNFPEFRLLSHQAFPALCEKVANDWLQKSAYRQEERQLLLSFILRTDLSVNTLVNHVEDNKIPQFLILRGFLSSHVLLIALVKRYRVNYGVNQNPNFKRLMAVPFRAKDVAAENTEFGHPDIAIVLTQLFYYYKGLNDAQMLQCFNRLSEKEKDPKEIYEEWISHEDENDVDSSIKEWEGVNLKDD
;
A
#
# COMPACT_ATOMS: atom_id res chain seq x y z
N LYS A 1 22.15 46.93 -15.35
CA LYS A 1 23.31 47.88 -15.42
C LYS A 1 24.20 47.84 -14.17
N LEU A 2 23.69 47.97 -12.94
CA LEU A 2 24.51 47.93 -11.70
C LEU A 2 25.25 46.59 -11.48
N LEU A 3 24.58 45.45 -11.74
CA LEU A 3 25.15 44.09 -11.62
C LEU A 3 26.28 43.80 -12.64
N PHE A 4 26.15 44.37 -13.85
CA PHE A 4 27.17 44.27 -14.91
C PHE A 4 28.38 45.18 -14.62
N LYS A 5 28.18 46.33 -13.95
CA LYS A 5 29.25 47.29 -13.62
C LYS A 5 30.12 46.88 -12.44
N THR A 6 29.62 46.01 -11.55
CA THR A 6 30.29 45.67 -10.28
C THR A 6 30.98 44.30 -10.30
N GLY A 7 30.88 43.53 -11.40
CA GLY A 7 31.37 42.16 -11.45
C GLY A 7 30.62 41.18 -10.53
N LEU A 8 29.58 41.64 -9.82
CA LEU A 8 28.81 40.84 -8.87
C LEU A 8 27.92 39.78 -9.53
N ALA A 9 27.72 39.83 -10.86
CA ALA A 9 27.02 38.78 -11.60
C ALA A 9 27.67 37.39 -11.42
N PHE A 10 29.00 37.33 -11.26
CA PHE A 10 29.73 36.10 -10.95
C PHE A 10 29.53 35.59 -9.50
N ARG A 11 29.01 36.43 -8.59
CA ARG A 11 28.88 36.12 -7.15
C ARG A 11 27.44 36.06 -6.65
N THR A 12 26.45 36.44 -7.46
CA THR A 12 25.04 36.25 -7.09
C THR A 12 24.71 34.76 -7.12
N THR A 13 24.42 34.19 -5.95
CA THR A 13 23.89 32.81 -5.84
C THR A 13 22.70 32.64 -6.79
N PRO A 14 22.61 31.52 -7.53
CA PRO A 14 21.48 31.20 -8.43
C PRO A 14 20.12 31.43 -7.78
N ALA A 15 20.02 31.19 -6.47
CA ALA A 15 18.87 31.50 -5.63
C ALA A 15 18.34 32.93 -5.75
N ILE A 16 19.20 33.94 -5.80
CA ILE A 16 18.79 35.35 -5.85
C ILE A 16 18.25 35.69 -7.24
N LEU A 17 18.97 35.33 -8.31
CA LEU A 17 18.56 35.59 -9.69
C LEU A 17 17.27 34.84 -10.06
N VAL A 18 17.14 33.58 -9.62
CA VAL A 18 15.95 32.77 -9.91
C VAL A 18 14.76 33.17 -9.03
N SER A 19 14.97 33.63 -7.79
CA SER A 19 13.87 34.17 -6.96
C SER A 19 13.25 35.46 -7.53
N ILE A 20 14.06 36.29 -8.19
CA ILE A 20 13.60 37.49 -8.90
C ILE A 20 12.80 37.06 -10.14
N PHE A 21 13.26 36.04 -10.87
CA PHE A 21 12.58 35.53 -12.06
C PHE A 21 11.25 34.82 -11.75
N HIS A 22 11.20 34.04 -10.67
CA HIS A 22 9.98 33.37 -10.20
C HIS A 22 8.89 34.37 -9.80
N LYS A 23 9.27 35.49 -9.16
CA LYS A 23 8.35 36.60 -8.87
C LYS A 23 7.81 37.26 -10.14
N ILE A 24 8.61 37.37 -11.19
CA ILE A 24 8.18 37.94 -12.49
C ILE A 24 7.21 36.98 -13.20
N TRP A 25 7.51 35.68 -13.28
CA TRP A 25 6.64 34.69 -13.93
C TRP A 25 5.27 34.54 -13.24
N LEU A 26 5.24 34.50 -11.91
CA LEU A 26 3.99 34.46 -11.16
C LEU A 26 3.11 35.70 -11.41
N ASN A 27 3.73 36.84 -11.71
CA ASN A 27 3.05 38.11 -11.96
C ASN A 27 2.62 38.27 -13.43
N GLU A 28 3.37 37.78 -14.42
CA GLU A 28 2.96 37.78 -15.84
C GLU A 28 1.69 36.94 -16.07
N GLU A 29 1.54 35.79 -15.41
CA GLU A 29 0.30 35.01 -15.47
C GLU A 29 -0.86 35.69 -14.73
N GLN A 30 -0.58 36.46 -13.66
CA GLN A 30 -1.58 37.29 -13.00
C GLN A 30 -2.00 38.49 -13.85
N GLU A 31 -1.07 39.15 -14.57
CA GLU A 31 -1.37 40.24 -15.50
C GLU A 31 -2.19 39.77 -16.70
N ARG A 32 -1.93 38.56 -17.24
CA ARG A 32 -2.81 37.96 -18.27
C ARG A 32 -4.24 37.74 -17.77
N HIS A 33 -4.44 37.49 -16.47
CA HIS A 33 -5.76 37.38 -15.84
C HIS A 33 -6.38 38.74 -15.44
N ILE A 34 -5.56 39.73 -15.06
CA ILE A 34 -6.02 41.08 -14.71
C ILE A 34 -6.44 41.86 -15.96
N ASN A 35 -5.76 41.68 -17.10
CA ASN A 35 -6.17 42.24 -18.38
C ASN A 35 -7.49 41.65 -18.94
N GLN A 36 -8.10 40.70 -18.24
CA GLN A 36 -9.46 40.21 -18.49
C GLN A 36 -10.50 40.75 -17.48
N THR A 37 -10.10 41.50 -16.46
CA THR A 37 -10.98 42.06 -15.43
C THR A 37 -10.65 43.52 -15.14
N ASP A 38 -11.18 44.41 -15.99
CA ASP A 38 -10.86 45.84 -16.10
C ASP A 38 -11.39 46.75 -14.97
N ASN A 39 -11.43 46.31 -13.70
CA ASN A 39 -11.83 47.18 -12.59
C ASN A 39 -11.16 46.79 -11.26
N LEU A 40 -10.00 47.39 -10.98
CA LEU A 40 -9.32 47.29 -9.69
C LEU A 40 -9.04 48.70 -9.09
N PRO A 41 -9.37 48.95 -7.81
CA PRO A 41 -9.27 50.27 -7.20
C PRO A 41 -7.82 50.73 -6.94
N SER A 42 -7.64 52.06 -7.00
CA SER A 42 -6.41 52.85 -7.04
C SER A 42 -5.36 52.55 -5.95
N ARG A 43 -5.76 52.04 -4.78
CA ARG A 43 -4.81 51.62 -3.72
C ARG A 43 -3.97 50.38 -4.08
N LYS A 44 -4.45 49.51 -4.98
CA LYS A 44 -3.66 48.35 -5.47
C LYS A 44 -2.66 48.76 -6.55
N LYS A 45 -2.98 49.77 -7.37
CA LYS A 45 -2.03 50.34 -8.36
C LYS A 45 -0.78 50.90 -7.68
N GLN A 46 -0.96 51.63 -6.57
CA GLN A 46 0.15 52.25 -5.83
C GLN A 46 1.12 51.22 -5.21
N LYS A 47 0.60 50.06 -4.77
CA LYS A 47 1.41 48.96 -4.21
C LYS A 47 2.12 48.13 -5.29
N ILE A 48 1.57 48.12 -6.52
CA ILE A 48 2.21 47.53 -7.71
C ILE A 48 3.34 48.45 -8.22
N GLU A 49 3.15 49.76 -8.13
CA GLU A 49 4.19 50.76 -8.44
C GLU A 49 5.38 50.70 -7.47
N GLU A 50 5.19 50.45 -6.17
CA GLU A 50 6.32 50.24 -5.24
C GLU A 50 7.10 48.93 -5.51
N LEU A 51 6.44 47.92 -6.08
CA LEU A 51 7.08 46.66 -6.53
C LEU A 51 7.77 46.79 -7.89
N SER A 52 7.58 47.93 -8.59
CA SER A 52 8.08 48.14 -9.95
C SER A 52 9.57 48.46 -10.07
N GLY A 53 10.27 48.69 -8.96
CA GLY A 53 11.71 48.92 -8.93
C GLY A 53 12.61 47.70 -9.23
N LEU A 54 12.01 46.53 -9.53
CA LEU A 54 12.71 45.25 -9.67
C LEU A 54 12.37 44.49 -10.96
N PHE A 55 11.76 45.15 -11.96
CA PHE A 55 11.48 44.53 -13.25
C PHE A 55 12.71 44.51 -14.16
N LEU A 56 13.12 43.32 -14.56
CA LEU A 56 14.14 43.13 -15.59
C LEU A 56 13.56 43.53 -16.95
N THR A 57 14.37 44.18 -17.79
CA THR A 57 13.95 44.47 -19.18
C THR A 57 13.84 43.17 -19.98
N ARG A 58 13.07 43.18 -21.08
CA ARG A 58 12.95 42.02 -21.98
C ARG A 58 14.32 41.48 -22.43
N GLU A 59 15.25 42.37 -22.75
CA GLU A 59 16.64 42.02 -23.10
C GLU A 59 17.37 41.33 -21.96
N GLN A 60 17.17 41.76 -20.71
CA GLN A 60 17.77 41.14 -19.54
C GLN A 60 17.19 39.75 -19.28
N CYS A 61 15.89 39.56 -19.48
CA CYS A 61 15.25 38.24 -19.40
C CYS A 61 15.76 37.29 -20.49
N LEU A 62 15.94 37.78 -21.72
CA LEU A 62 16.51 37.00 -22.82
C LEU A 62 17.96 36.59 -22.54
N LEU A 63 18.80 37.52 -22.10
CA LEU A 63 20.19 37.24 -21.75
C LEU A 63 20.29 36.23 -20.60
N LEU A 64 19.44 36.37 -19.58
CA LEU A 64 19.39 35.44 -18.45
C LEU A 64 18.94 34.05 -18.92
N GLY A 65 17.87 33.94 -19.70
CA GLY A 65 17.40 32.68 -20.27
C GLY A 65 18.46 31.99 -21.13
N ALA A 66 19.16 32.73 -21.99
CA ALA A 66 20.26 32.20 -22.79
C ALA A 66 21.42 31.69 -21.91
N THR A 67 21.74 32.41 -20.83
CA THR A 67 22.77 32.00 -19.86
C THR A 67 22.38 30.70 -19.15
N LEU A 68 21.11 30.55 -18.76
CA LEU A 68 20.58 29.35 -18.13
C LEU A 68 20.68 28.13 -19.07
N VAL A 69 20.30 28.29 -20.34
CA VAL A 69 20.40 27.23 -21.35
C VAL A 69 21.86 26.82 -21.57
N ASN A 70 22.77 27.79 -21.70
CA ASN A 70 24.20 27.50 -21.85
C ASN A 70 24.77 26.77 -20.61
N TRP A 71 24.30 27.12 -19.42
CA TRP A 71 24.76 26.47 -18.19
C TRP A 71 24.33 25.00 -18.11
N ILE A 72 23.16 24.62 -18.64
CA ILE A 72 22.75 23.22 -18.74
C ILE A 72 23.71 22.43 -19.65
N VAL A 73 24.10 23.03 -20.79
CA VAL A 73 25.07 22.40 -21.70
C VAL A 73 26.42 22.24 -21.00
N GLU A 74 26.88 23.26 -20.27
CA GLU A 74 28.11 23.17 -19.47
C GLU A 74 28.02 22.06 -18.41
N GLN A 75 26.92 22.00 -17.66
CA GLN A 75 26.67 20.96 -16.66
C GLN A 75 26.69 19.55 -17.30
N GLN A 76 26.08 19.38 -18.47
CA GLN A 76 26.12 18.12 -19.21
C GLN A 76 27.53 17.74 -19.64
N LEU A 77 28.33 18.69 -20.14
CA LEU A 77 29.72 18.46 -20.48
C LEU A 77 30.54 18.05 -19.26
N GLN A 78 30.33 18.69 -18.11
CA GLN A 78 30.99 18.33 -16.85
C GLN A 78 30.63 16.90 -16.40
N ARG A 79 29.35 16.51 -16.48
CA ARG A 79 28.90 15.14 -16.16
C ARG A 79 29.51 14.12 -17.13
N THR A 80 29.50 14.42 -18.42
CA THR A 80 30.12 13.61 -19.47
C THR A 80 31.63 13.39 -19.19
N LEU A 81 32.38 14.45 -18.90
CA LEU A 81 33.80 14.37 -18.54
C LEU A 81 34.02 13.55 -17.27
N TYR A 82 33.15 13.72 -16.26
CA TYR A 82 33.20 12.92 -15.04
C TYR A 82 33.05 11.43 -15.34
N PHE A 83 32.08 11.03 -16.18
CA PHE A 83 31.89 9.63 -16.56
C PHE A 83 33.07 9.06 -17.35
N ALA A 84 33.62 9.82 -18.30
CA ALA A 84 34.82 9.43 -19.05
C ALA A 84 36.02 9.20 -18.11
N ASN A 85 36.28 10.13 -17.18
CA ASN A 85 37.41 10.03 -16.24
C ASN A 85 37.29 8.83 -15.29
N HIS A 86 36.07 8.41 -14.95
CA HIS A 86 35.80 7.25 -14.10
C HIS A 86 35.55 5.95 -14.89
N LYS A 87 35.82 5.94 -16.21
CA LYS A 87 35.65 4.79 -17.10
C LYS A 87 34.22 4.22 -17.13
N ARG A 88 33.20 5.06 -16.90
CA ARG A 88 31.77 4.70 -16.97
C ARG A 88 31.23 4.96 -18.38
N TRP A 89 31.67 4.16 -19.35
CA TRP A 89 31.39 4.39 -20.78
C TRP A 89 29.92 4.32 -21.16
N GLU A 90 29.13 3.43 -20.53
CA GLU A 90 27.69 3.34 -20.80
C GLU A 90 26.93 4.61 -20.37
N ASP A 91 27.29 5.18 -19.22
CA ASP A 91 26.66 6.42 -18.72
C ASP A 91 27.12 7.63 -19.55
N PHE A 92 28.38 7.64 -19.98
CA PHE A 92 28.91 8.63 -20.92
C PHE A 92 28.12 8.63 -22.23
N GLU A 93 27.91 7.47 -22.85
CA GLU A 93 27.20 7.36 -24.13
C GLU A 93 25.73 7.81 -23.99
N LYS A 94 25.07 7.43 -22.88
CA LYS A 94 23.71 7.90 -22.56
C LYS A 94 23.64 9.41 -22.35
N GLU A 95 24.65 10.01 -21.73
CA GLU A 95 24.69 11.45 -21.48
C GLU A 95 24.94 12.24 -22.77
N VAL A 96 25.89 11.80 -23.61
CA VAL A 96 26.24 12.47 -24.88
C VAL A 96 25.13 12.35 -25.93
N SER A 97 24.48 11.17 -26.01
CA SER A 97 23.35 10.96 -26.93
C SER A 97 22.12 11.79 -26.58
N ASN A 98 22.02 12.27 -25.33
CA ASN A 98 20.90 13.06 -24.87
C ASN A 98 21.07 14.55 -25.21
N THR A 99 20.76 14.95 -26.44
CA THR A 99 20.82 16.37 -26.83
C THR A 99 19.81 17.22 -26.04
N PRO A 100 20.26 18.23 -25.25
CA PRO A 100 19.38 19.10 -24.47
C PRO A 100 18.36 19.82 -25.35
N HIS A 101 17.16 20.00 -24.82
CA HIS A 101 16.10 20.80 -25.46
C HIS A 101 15.76 20.36 -26.91
N SER A 102 16.02 19.10 -27.27
CA SER A 102 15.85 18.60 -28.65
C SER A 102 14.40 18.60 -29.13
N ASN A 103 13.45 18.36 -28.23
CA ASN A 103 12.02 18.35 -28.55
C ASN A 103 11.20 19.38 -27.77
N TRP A 104 11.78 20.29 -27.00
CA TRP A 104 11.02 21.33 -26.28
C TRP A 104 11.76 22.65 -26.16
N ILE A 105 11.01 23.74 -25.98
CA ILE A 105 11.55 25.09 -25.95
C ILE A 105 11.60 25.59 -24.49
N PRO A 106 12.79 25.91 -23.96
CA PRO A 106 12.99 26.44 -22.61
C PRO A 106 12.08 27.60 -22.20
N SER A 107 11.85 28.55 -23.11
CA SER A 107 11.02 29.73 -22.85
C SER A 107 9.54 29.41 -22.69
N GLU A 108 9.06 28.28 -23.19
CA GLU A 108 7.67 27.85 -23.05
C GLU A 108 7.44 27.06 -21.75
N HIS A 109 8.49 26.42 -21.22
CA HIS A 109 8.44 25.56 -20.04
C HIS A 109 9.54 25.90 -19.05
N LEU A 110 9.57 27.15 -18.60
CA LEU A 110 10.56 27.65 -17.66
C LEU A 110 10.71 26.80 -16.37
N PRO A 111 9.63 26.29 -15.72
CA PRO A 111 9.80 25.45 -14.55
C PRO A 111 10.60 24.16 -14.82
N TRP A 112 10.53 23.62 -16.04
CA TRP A 112 11.33 22.45 -16.42
C TRP A 112 12.80 22.81 -16.58
N LEU A 113 13.09 23.99 -17.16
CA LEU A 113 14.46 24.51 -17.26
C LEU A 113 15.10 24.71 -15.88
N ILE A 114 14.36 25.28 -14.93
CA ILE A 114 14.85 25.47 -13.56
C ILE A 114 15.06 24.12 -12.88
N LEU A 115 14.14 23.16 -13.06
CA LEU A 115 14.28 21.80 -12.53
C LEU A 115 15.55 21.12 -13.06
N GLU A 116 15.80 21.23 -14.36
CA GLU A 116 16.96 20.65 -15.04
C GLU A 116 18.28 21.20 -14.49
N LEU A 117 18.36 22.54 -14.36
CA LEU A 117 19.50 23.24 -13.77
C LEU A 117 19.75 22.91 -12.30
N GLU A 118 18.69 22.98 -11.49
CA GLU A 118 18.80 22.81 -10.05
C GLU A 118 19.23 21.38 -9.70
N MET A 119 18.70 20.41 -10.44
CA MET A 119 18.99 19.00 -10.25
C MET A 119 20.24 18.53 -10.97
N ASN A 120 20.89 19.39 -11.77
CA ASN A 120 22.06 19.05 -12.57
C ASN A 120 21.80 17.79 -13.42
N ILE A 121 20.71 17.79 -14.18
CA ILE A 121 20.32 16.71 -15.11
C ILE A 121 20.14 17.28 -16.52
N THR A 122 19.98 16.40 -17.52
CA THR A 122 19.42 16.78 -18.84
C THR A 122 18.14 15.99 -19.07
N ILE A 123 17.01 16.67 -19.29
CA ILE A 123 15.71 16.02 -19.49
C ILE A 123 15.69 15.32 -20.84
N ARG A 124 15.37 14.03 -20.86
CA ARG A 124 15.39 13.20 -22.06
C ARG A 124 14.18 13.46 -22.95
N LYS A 125 14.36 13.30 -24.26
CA LYS A 125 13.30 13.41 -25.27
C LYS A 125 12.03 12.63 -24.89
N VAL A 126 12.18 11.36 -24.53
CA VAL A 126 11.07 10.48 -24.12
C VAL A 126 10.30 11.01 -22.90
N GLN A 127 11.01 11.59 -21.92
CA GLN A 127 10.38 12.13 -20.70
C GLN A 127 9.50 13.34 -21.03
N VAL A 128 9.95 14.19 -21.96
CA VAL A 128 9.20 15.34 -22.47
C VAL A 128 7.97 14.89 -23.25
N ASP A 129 8.12 13.90 -24.14
CA ASP A 129 7.02 13.38 -24.95
C ASP A 129 5.92 12.79 -24.05
N VAL A 130 6.30 11.99 -23.05
CA VAL A 130 5.38 11.45 -22.05
C VAL A 130 4.71 12.57 -21.24
N ALA A 131 5.49 13.52 -20.71
CA ALA A 131 4.95 14.61 -19.91
C ALA A 131 3.93 15.46 -20.70
N ARG A 132 4.24 15.81 -21.95
CA ARG A 132 3.33 16.57 -22.82
C ARG A 132 2.07 15.79 -23.13
N HIS A 133 2.19 14.51 -23.48
CA HIS A 133 1.03 13.67 -23.76
C HIS A 133 0.10 13.56 -22.54
N MET A 134 0.66 13.42 -21.32
CA MET A 134 -0.14 13.40 -20.08
C MET A 134 -0.76 14.77 -19.72
N MET A 135 -0.12 15.87 -20.12
CA MET A 135 -0.67 17.22 -19.89
C MET A 135 -1.80 17.56 -20.87
N LYS A 136 -1.58 17.26 -22.15
CA LYS A 136 -2.45 17.54 -23.29
C LYS A 136 -2.41 16.33 -24.25
N PRO A 137 -3.31 15.37 -24.09
CA PRO A 137 -3.32 14.18 -24.93
C PRO A 137 -3.74 14.56 -26.36
N ASN A 138 -3.03 14.04 -27.35
CA ASN A 138 -3.37 14.19 -28.77
C ASN A 138 -4.46 13.19 -29.12
N ILE A 139 -5.72 13.53 -28.83
CA ILE A 139 -6.88 12.67 -29.09
C ILE A 139 -7.63 13.20 -30.31
N PRO A 140 -8.03 12.34 -31.27
CA PRO A 140 -8.93 12.72 -32.37
C PRO A 140 -10.21 13.37 -31.84
N THR A 141 -10.70 14.38 -32.57
CA THR A 141 -11.80 15.27 -32.19
C THR A 141 -13.15 14.60 -31.86
N ASP A 142 -13.30 13.31 -32.15
CA ASP A 142 -14.53 12.55 -31.90
C ASP A 142 -14.62 12.02 -30.46
N ASP A 143 -13.50 11.95 -29.72
CA ASP A 143 -13.42 11.47 -28.33
C ASP A 143 -13.05 12.60 -27.35
N LYS A 144 -13.80 13.70 -27.39
CA LYS A 144 -13.69 14.83 -26.42
C LYS A 144 -13.94 14.44 -24.95
N GLN A 145 -14.20 13.17 -24.65
CA GLN A 145 -14.52 12.67 -23.31
C GLN A 145 -13.37 12.02 -22.56
N VAL A 146 -12.20 11.78 -23.17
CA VAL A 146 -11.08 11.16 -22.44
C VAL A 146 -10.50 12.16 -21.45
N LYS A 147 -10.81 11.96 -20.16
CA LYS A 147 -10.39 12.82 -19.05
C LYS A 147 -9.14 12.34 -18.32
N ASN A 148 -8.76 11.06 -18.48
CA ASN A 148 -7.67 10.42 -17.74
C ASN A 148 -6.75 9.67 -18.71
N ILE A 149 -5.45 9.65 -18.41
CA ILE A 149 -4.41 9.05 -19.26
C ILE A 149 -3.51 8.18 -18.40
N VAL A 150 -3.14 7.02 -18.93
CA VAL A 150 -2.16 6.11 -18.32
C VAL A 150 -1.03 5.92 -19.32
N MET A 151 0.21 5.96 -18.84
CA MET A 151 1.41 5.77 -19.65
C MET A 151 2.26 4.66 -19.04
N GLN A 152 2.78 3.77 -19.88
CA GLN A 152 3.73 2.74 -19.48
C GLN A 152 5.13 3.15 -19.94
N MET A 153 6.10 2.96 -19.06
CA MET A 153 7.52 3.23 -19.30
C MET A 153 8.36 2.11 -18.71
N ASN A 154 9.58 1.92 -19.23
CA ASN A 154 10.49 0.93 -18.68
C ASN A 154 11.01 1.36 -17.31
N MET A 155 11.41 0.39 -16.49
CA MET A 155 12.01 0.66 -15.19
C MET A 155 13.33 1.43 -15.37
N GLY A 156 13.53 2.46 -14.55
CA GLY A 156 14.75 3.28 -14.60
C GLY A 156 14.74 4.43 -15.61
N GLU A 157 13.67 4.64 -16.37
CA GLU A 157 13.55 5.77 -17.33
C GLU A 157 13.26 7.13 -16.66
N GLY A 158 13.11 7.15 -15.34
CA GLY A 158 12.95 8.38 -14.56
C GLY A 158 11.50 8.86 -14.39
N LYS A 159 10.53 7.93 -14.30
CA LYS A 159 9.11 8.22 -14.06
C LYS A 159 8.92 9.09 -12.82
N THR A 160 9.23 8.54 -11.65
CA THR A 160 9.14 9.22 -10.36
C THR A 160 10.16 10.35 -10.21
N SER A 161 11.35 10.17 -10.78
CA SER A 161 12.47 11.08 -10.52
C SER A 161 12.43 12.36 -11.35
N VAL A 162 11.85 12.34 -12.55
CA VAL A 162 11.84 13.46 -13.51
C VAL A 162 10.42 13.81 -13.97
N ILE A 163 9.64 12.82 -14.45
CA ILE A 163 8.32 13.09 -15.06
C ILE A 163 7.29 13.55 -14.02
N VAL A 164 7.19 12.88 -12.87
CA VAL A 164 6.27 13.29 -11.80
C VAL A 164 6.53 14.75 -11.34
N PRO A 165 7.78 15.17 -11.06
CA PRO A 165 8.11 16.59 -10.83
C PRO A 165 7.71 17.53 -11.98
N MET A 166 8.01 17.16 -13.23
CA MET A 166 7.66 17.97 -14.41
C MET A 166 6.15 18.18 -14.53
N LEU A 167 5.37 17.11 -14.37
CA LEU A 167 3.92 17.16 -14.37
C LEU A 167 3.40 17.98 -13.20
N ALA A 168 3.95 17.79 -11.99
CA ALA A 168 3.49 18.53 -10.82
C ALA A 168 3.71 20.04 -10.96
N LEU A 169 4.79 20.47 -11.61
CA LEU A 169 5.03 21.88 -11.93
C LEU A 169 4.07 22.42 -12.98
N SER A 170 3.84 21.66 -14.05
CA SER A 170 3.05 22.11 -15.20
C SER A 170 1.54 22.05 -15.00
N LEU A 171 1.08 21.14 -14.12
CA LEU A 171 -0.34 20.92 -13.87
C LEU A 171 -0.90 21.82 -12.75
N CYS A 172 -0.04 22.50 -12.00
CA CYS A 172 -0.43 23.50 -11.00
C CYS A 172 -0.84 24.82 -11.67
N LEU A 173 -2.15 25.06 -11.80
CA LEU A 173 -2.70 26.31 -12.30
C LEU A 173 -3.25 27.15 -11.13
N PRO A 174 -2.91 28.45 -11.05
CA PRO A 174 -3.44 29.36 -10.04
C PRO A 174 -4.94 29.26 -9.89
N SER A 175 -5.40 29.00 -8.67
CA SER A 175 -6.83 28.99 -8.32
C SER A 175 -7.70 28.00 -9.12
N SER A 176 -7.10 27.14 -9.95
CA SER A 176 -7.84 26.21 -10.84
C SER A 176 -7.49 24.76 -10.57
N SER A 177 -6.24 24.43 -10.25
CA SER A 177 -5.85 23.04 -9.99
C SER A 177 -4.78 22.91 -8.90
N LEU A 178 -5.07 22.10 -7.89
CA LEU A 178 -4.15 21.66 -6.86
C LEU A 178 -3.59 20.30 -7.27
N VAL A 179 -2.30 20.20 -7.56
CA VAL A 179 -1.71 18.91 -7.89
C VAL A 179 -1.59 18.05 -6.63
N ARG A 180 -2.09 16.81 -6.73
CA ARG A 180 -1.95 15.79 -5.70
C ARG A 180 -1.24 14.57 -6.27
N VAL A 181 -0.02 14.33 -5.82
CA VAL A 181 0.75 13.15 -6.16
C VAL A 181 0.35 12.02 -5.20
N ILE A 182 -0.10 10.92 -5.76
CA ILE A 182 -0.53 9.72 -5.04
C ILE A 182 0.51 8.64 -5.27
N VAL A 183 1.12 8.17 -4.19
CA VAL A 183 2.16 7.14 -4.20
C VAL A 183 1.80 6.01 -3.26
N LEU A 184 2.41 4.84 -3.45
CA LEU A 184 2.32 3.74 -2.48
C LEU A 184 2.78 4.20 -1.09
N LYS A 185 2.08 3.78 -0.03
CA LYS A 185 2.39 4.20 1.35
C LYS A 185 3.83 3.90 1.77
N SER A 186 4.41 2.79 1.30
CA SER A 186 5.81 2.42 1.52
C SER A 186 6.81 3.41 0.91
N LEU A 187 6.43 4.07 -0.18
CA LEU A 187 7.28 5.02 -0.92
C LEU A 187 7.03 6.48 -0.50
N LEU A 188 6.10 6.74 0.41
CA LEU A 188 5.66 8.08 0.76
C LEU A 188 6.79 8.96 1.33
N ILE A 189 7.59 8.43 2.26
CA ILE A 189 8.68 9.19 2.90
C ILE A 189 9.80 9.49 1.89
N MET A 190 10.18 8.50 1.10
CA MET A 190 11.18 8.65 0.05
C MET A 190 10.75 9.69 -0.99
N ASN A 191 9.50 9.60 -1.47
CA ASN A 191 8.94 10.58 -2.41
C ASN A 191 8.82 11.98 -1.80
N TYR A 192 8.46 12.10 -0.52
CA TYR A 192 8.42 13.38 0.18
C TYR A 192 9.79 14.06 0.16
N GLN A 193 10.84 13.33 0.54
CA GLN A 193 12.22 13.86 0.54
C GLN A 193 12.68 14.23 -0.87
N SER A 194 12.45 13.34 -1.85
CA SER A 194 12.83 13.53 -3.25
C SER A 194 12.14 14.76 -3.87
N LEU A 195 10.81 14.88 -3.72
CA LEU A 195 10.05 16.02 -4.26
C LEU A 195 10.40 17.32 -3.53
N ARG A 196 10.62 17.27 -2.21
CA ARG A 196 11.03 18.46 -1.44
C ARG A 196 12.40 18.95 -1.88
N PHE A 197 13.34 18.05 -2.11
CA PHE A 197 14.67 18.39 -2.62
C PHE A 197 14.60 19.01 -4.03
N LYS A 198 13.80 18.41 -4.93
CA LYS A 198 13.66 18.86 -6.32
C LYS A 198 12.92 20.17 -6.51
N LEU A 199 11.86 20.37 -5.74
CA LEU A 199 10.87 21.42 -6.00
C LEU A 199 10.93 22.53 -4.94
N GLY A 200 11.55 22.28 -3.79
CA GLY A 200 11.56 23.18 -2.65
C GLY A 200 12.59 24.30 -2.71
N GLY A 201 13.60 24.21 -3.59
CA GLY A 201 14.63 25.25 -3.72
C GLY A 201 14.22 26.35 -4.68
N LEU A 202 14.84 26.44 -5.86
CA LEU A 202 14.62 27.55 -6.80
C LEU A 202 13.18 27.63 -7.31
N LEU A 203 12.55 26.48 -7.47
CA LEU A 203 11.14 26.37 -7.86
C LEU A 203 10.17 26.81 -6.76
N ASN A 204 10.62 26.86 -5.51
CA ASN A 204 9.89 27.33 -4.33
C ASN A 204 8.47 26.75 -4.24
N ARG A 205 8.37 25.42 -4.38
CA ARG A 205 7.13 24.65 -4.22
C ARG A 205 7.22 23.87 -2.92
N ARG A 206 6.29 24.09 -2.00
CA ARG A 206 6.22 23.30 -0.78
C ARG A 206 5.56 21.96 -1.08
N ILE A 207 6.05 20.91 -0.45
CA ILE A 207 5.40 19.60 -0.47
C ILE A 207 4.59 19.48 0.81
N PHE A 208 3.27 19.48 0.67
CA PHE A 208 2.33 19.25 1.76
C PHE A 208 1.97 17.77 1.82
N SER A 209 2.45 17.07 2.84
CA SER A 209 2.03 15.67 3.07
C SER A 209 0.64 15.65 3.68
N PHE A 210 -0.31 15.05 2.96
CA PHE A 210 -1.64 14.76 3.48
C PHE A 210 -1.65 13.33 4.02
N GLY A 211 -1.83 13.22 5.34
CA GLY A 211 -1.90 11.94 6.04
C GLY A 211 -3.17 11.85 6.88
N CYS A 212 -3.86 10.73 6.80
CA CYS A 212 -5.07 10.46 7.56
C CYS A 212 -5.10 8.99 7.98
N ARG A 213 -5.14 8.72 9.28
CA ARG A 213 -5.26 7.36 9.81
C ARG A 213 -6.57 7.21 10.58
N ARG A 214 -7.08 5.98 10.65
CA ARG A 214 -8.32 5.65 11.35
C ARG A 214 -8.33 6.08 12.83
N ASP A 215 -7.18 6.04 13.49
CA ASP A 215 -7.03 6.40 14.90
C ASP A 215 -6.97 7.91 15.14
N MET A 216 -6.92 8.73 14.09
CA MET A 216 -6.94 10.18 14.20
C MET A 216 -8.35 10.65 14.58
N ASN A 217 -8.47 11.23 15.79
CA ASN A 217 -9.71 11.83 16.23
C ASN A 217 -9.78 13.30 15.77
N PHE A 218 -10.17 13.51 14.52
CA PHE A 218 -10.35 14.87 13.99
C PHE A 218 -11.49 15.59 14.70
N ASN A 219 -11.24 16.85 15.06
CA ASN A 219 -12.28 17.81 15.43
C ASN A 219 -12.51 18.83 14.31
N ALA A 220 -13.61 19.59 14.38
CA ALA A 220 -13.97 20.55 13.34
C ALA A 220 -12.89 21.64 13.13
N VAL A 221 -12.19 22.04 14.19
CA VAL A 221 -11.10 23.02 14.13
C VAL A 221 -9.92 22.49 13.31
N GLN A 222 -9.50 21.25 13.55
CA GLN A 222 -8.40 20.59 12.84
C GLN A 222 -8.71 20.43 11.35
N ILE A 223 -9.95 20.05 11.00
CA ILE A 223 -10.38 19.96 9.61
C ILE A 223 -10.40 21.33 8.94
N ASN A 224 -10.84 22.37 9.64
CA ASN A 224 -10.77 23.73 9.13
C ASN A 224 -9.33 24.20 8.88
N ILE A 225 -8.39 23.91 9.78
CA ILE A 225 -6.97 24.20 9.58
C ILE A 225 -6.42 23.43 8.37
N LEU A 226 -6.77 22.14 8.22
CA LEU A 226 -6.40 21.34 7.05
C LEU A 226 -6.92 21.97 5.76
N ARG A 227 -8.21 22.34 5.72
CA ARG A 227 -8.83 23.00 4.57
C ARG A 227 -8.15 24.33 4.24
N GLN A 228 -7.83 25.15 5.24
CA GLN A 228 -7.07 26.39 5.04
C GLN A 228 -5.68 26.12 4.45
N ARG A 229 -4.97 25.09 4.91
CA ARG A 229 -3.67 24.69 4.34
C ARG A 229 -3.79 24.25 2.89
N LEU A 230 -4.83 23.50 2.54
CA LEU A 230 -5.10 23.10 1.15
C LEU A 230 -5.42 24.30 0.25
N HIS A 231 -6.21 25.26 0.72
CA HIS A 231 -6.46 26.51 -0.02
C HIS A 231 -5.19 27.36 -0.18
N GLN A 232 -4.35 27.43 0.85
CA GLN A 232 -3.06 28.11 0.75
C GLN A 232 -2.14 27.41 -0.25
N ALA A 233 -2.13 26.07 -0.24
CA ALA A 233 -1.37 25.26 -1.19
C ALA A 233 -1.80 25.54 -2.64
N LEU A 234 -3.11 25.59 -2.90
CA LEU A 234 -3.65 25.96 -4.21
C LEU A 234 -3.18 27.36 -4.66
N LYS A 235 -3.25 28.35 -3.77
CA LYS A 235 -2.82 29.74 -4.08
C LYS A 235 -1.32 29.84 -4.35
N LYS A 236 -0.50 29.11 -3.60
CA LYS A 236 0.97 29.12 -3.70
C LYS A 236 1.51 28.14 -4.75
N ARG A 237 0.63 27.36 -5.39
CA ARG A 237 0.98 26.27 -6.31
C ARG A 237 1.83 25.19 -5.64
N ASP A 238 1.62 24.98 -4.35
CA ASP A 238 2.26 23.89 -3.60
C ASP A 238 1.68 22.54 -4.04
N ILE A 239 2.40 21.47 -3.74
CA ILE A 239 2.05 20.11 -4.19
C ILE A 239 1.61 19.29 -2.98
N VAL A 240 0.49 18.59 -3.11
CA VAL A 240 0.03 17.63 -2.10
C VAL A 240 0.63 16.27 -2.40
N LEU A 241 1.16 15.60 -1.38
CA LEU A 241 1.63 14.22 -1.46
C LEU A 241 0.82 13.34 -0.50
N THR A 242 0.25 12.25 -0.99
CA THR A 242 -0.59 11.33 -0.20
C THR A 242 -0.44 9.89 -0.68
N SER A 243 -1.05 8.96 0.06
CA SER A 243 -1.29 7.59 -0.39
C SER A 243 -2.80 7.31 -0.58
N PRO A 244 -3.17 6.27 -1.33
CA PRO A 244 -4.57 5.85 -1.50
C PRO A 244 -5.26 5.54 -0.17
N GLU A 245 -4.53 4.91 0.77
CA GLU A 245 -5.05 4.53 2.08
C GLU A 245 -5.41 5.76 2.91
N TYR A 246 -4.66 6.85 2.81
CA TYR A 246 -4.98 8.10 3.52
C TYR A 246 -6.21 8.79 2.93
N ILE A 247 -6.39 8.76 1.61
CA ILE A 247 -7.60 9.28 0.96
C ILE A 247 -8.81 8.47 1.43
N LEU A 248 -8.75 7.15 1.30
CA LEU A 248 -9.83 6.24 1.71
C LEU A 248 -10.12 6.33 3.22
N SER A 249 -9.07 6.46 4.05
CA SER A 249 -9.23 6.64 5.50
C SER A 249 -9.96 7.94 5.83
N PHE A 250 -9.67 9.04 5.12
CA PHE A 250 -10.38 10.30 5.32
C PHE A 250 -11.85 10.20 4.92
N ASP A 251 -12.14 9.51 3.81
CA ASP A 251 -13.50 9.26 3.34
C ASP A 251 -14.28 8.38 4.33
N LEU A 252 -13.71 7.27 4.80
CA LEU A 252 -14.37 6.36 5.73
C LEU A 252 -14.55 6.98 7.12
N LEU A 253 -13.60 7.78 7.60
CA LEU A 253 -13.76 8.53 8.84
C LEU A 253 -14.89 9.55 8.78
N SER A 254 -15.11 10.20 7.62
CA SER A 254 -16.25 11.11 7.47
C SER A 254 -17.59 10.37 7.66
N ILE A 255 -17.70 9.13 7.16
CA ILE A 255 -18.87 8.27 7.36
C ILE A 255 -18.98 7.81 8.82
N ASP A 256 -17.86 7.41 9.44
CA ASP A 256 -17.83 7.01 10.86
C ASP A 256 -18.28 8.16 11.78
N LYS A 257 -17.86 9.40 11.50
CA LYS A 257 -18.30 10.60 12.23
C LYS A 257 -19.81 10.85 12.07
N CYS A 258 -20.39 10.64 10.88
CA CYS A 258 -21.85 10.66 10.71
C CYS A 258 -22.54 9.61 11.60
N ARG A 259 -22.00 8.39 11.66
CA ARG A 259 -22.59 7.29 12.46
C ARG A 259 -22.51 7.54 13.97
N ARG A 260 -21.52 8.29 14.43
CA ARG A 260 -21.37 8.72 15.83
C ARG A 260 -22.18 9.96 16.17
N ASN A 261 -23.01 10.45 15.25
CA ASN A 261 -23.77 11.71 15.37
C ASN A 261 -22.87 12.96 15.52
N GLU A 262 -21.61 12.91 15.08
CA GLU A 262 -20.68 14.04 15.06
C GLU A 262 -20.83 14.85 13.75
N PHE A 263 -22.04 15.36 13.48
CA PHE A 263 -22.42 15.91 12.19
C PHE A 263 -21.62 17.14 11.76
N ASP A 264 -21.22 18.01 12.70
CA ASP A 264 -20.44 19.22 12.38
C ASP A 264 -19.05 18.88 11.84
N VAL A 265 -18.39 17.90 12.46
CA VAL A 265 -17.08 17.39 12.00
C VAL A 265 -17.24 16.71 10.65
N ALA A 266 -18.24 15.82 10.52
CA ALA A 266 -18.50 15.11 9.29
C ALA A 266 -18.80 16.05 8.12
N ARG A 267 -19.61 17.11 8.34
CA ARG A 267 -19.90 18.15 7.34
C ARG A 267 -18.62 18.84 6.88
N SER A 268 -17.76 19.26 7.80
CA SER A 268 -16.49 19.91 7.47
C SER A 268 -15.55 18.99 6.66
N MET A 269 -15.52 17.69 6.99
CA MET A 269 -14.76 16.70 6.22
C MET A 269 -15.33 16.50 4.82
N LEU A 270 -16.66 16.40 4.69
CA LEU A 270 -17.35 16.25 3.41
C LEU A 270 -17.15 17.48 2.50
N GLU A 271 -17.23 18.69 3.05
CA GLU A 271 -16.92 19.93 2.33
C GLU A 271 -15.48 19.92 1.81
N THR A 272 -14.52 19.53 2.65
CA THR A 272 -13.11 19.41 2.26
C THR A 272 -12.91 18.38 1.14
N ARG A 273 -13.60 17.23 1.23
CA ARG A 273 -13.58 16.19 0.20
C ARG A 273 -14.17 16.69 -1.12
N GLN A 274 -15.33 17.34 -1.07
CA GLN A 274 -15.99 17.87 -2.25
C GLN A 274 -15.12 18.93 -2.93
N TRP A 275 -14.47 19.78 -2.13
CA TRP A 275 -13.50 20.74 -2.64
C TRP A 275 -12.32 20.05 -3.34
N LEU A 276 -11.73 19.02 -2.73
CA LEU A 276 -10.66 18.24 -3.36
C LEU A 276 -11.12 17.57 -4.66
N LYS A 277 -12.35 17.06 -4.75
CA LYS A 277 -12.88 16.47 -6.01
C LYS A 277 -12.97 17.47 -7.17
N VAL A 278 -13.16 18.74 -6.87
CA VAL A 278 -13.29 19.80 -7.89
C VAL A 278 -11.93 20.35 -8.29
N PHE A 279 -11.05 20.59 -7.31
CA PHE A 279 -9.78 21.30 -7.55
C PHE A 279 -8.56 20.39 -7.65
N ALA A 280 -8.59 19.16 -7.14
CA ALA A 280 -7.42 18.29 -7.18
C ALA A 280 -7.19 17.72 -8.59
N ARG A 281 -5.95 17.78 -9.07
CA ARG A 281 -5.49 17.05 -10.24
C ARG A 281 -4.52 15.96 -9.78
N ASP A 282 -4.95 14.72 -9.90
CA ASP A 282 -4.23 13.56 -9.36
C ASP A 282 -3.16 13.05 -10.35
N ILE A 283 -1.98 12.77 -9.82
CA ILE A 283 -0.90 12.06 -10.51
C ILE A 283 -0.64 10.78 -9.72
N LEU A 284 -0.85 9.62 -10.35
CA LEU A 284 -0.64 8.31 -9.75
C LEU A 284 0.74 7.78 -10.16
N ASP A 285 1.61 7.53 -9.19
CA ASP A 285 2.90 6.85 -9.41
C ASP A 285 2.77 5.37 -9.04
N GLU A 286 3.23 4.46 -9.91
CA GLU A 286 2.94 3.02 -9.80
C GLU A 286 1.42 2.72 -9.80
N SER A 287 0.73 3.23 -10.82
CA SER A 287 -0.73 3.14 -10.93
C SER A 287 -1.28 1.71 -10.98
N ASP A 288 -0.50 0.77 -11.51
CA ASP A 288 -0.82 -0.66 -11.54
C ASP A 288 -0.94 -1.24 -10.13
N GLU A 289 -0.02 -0.91 -9.24
CA GLU A 289 -0.07 -1.32 -7.84
C GLU A 289 -1.13 -0.52 -7.05
N ILE A 290 -1.21 0.79 -7.24
CA ILE A 290 -2.20 1.64 -6.54
C ILE A 290 -3.63 1.20 -6.84
N LEU A 291 -3.93 0.84 -8.09
CA LEU A 291 -5.26 0.44 -8.53
C LEU A 291 -5.48 -1.08 -8.43
N HIS A 292 -4.53 -1.82 -7.85
CA HIS A 292 -4.65 -3.26 -7.72
C HIS A 292 -5.83 -3.62 -6.79
N VAL A 293 -6.71 -4.50 -7.27
CA VAL A 293 -7.88 -5.04 -6.53
C VAL A 293 -7.58 -5.71 -5.18
N LYS A 294 -6.30 -6.01 -4.87
CA LYS A 294 -5.88 -6.59 -3.59
C LYS A 294 -5.89 -5.54 -2.46
N TYR A 295 -5.77 -4.26 -2.80
CA TYR A 295 -5.80 -3.18 -1.82
C TYR A 295 -7.24 -2.78 -1.52
N GLN A 296 -7.81 -3.39 -0.47
CA GLN A 296 -9.10 -3.00 0.07
C GLN A 296 -8.93 -2.50 1.51
N LEU A 297 -9.30 -1.25 1.76
CA LEU A 297 -9.34 -0.70 3.12
C LEU A 297 -10.69 -1.04 3.75
N ILE A 298 -10.70 -1.99 4.70
CA ILE A 298 -11.92 -2.41 5.41
C ILE A 298 -12.01 -1.67 6.75
N TYR A 299 -13.07 -0.87 6.93
CA TYR A 299 -13.40 -0.24 8.21
C TYR A 299 -14.46 -1.05 8.95
N THR A 300 -14.04 -1.76 9.99
CA THR A 300 -14.96 -2.44 10.91
C THR A 300 -15.76 -1.42 11.73
N VAL A 301 -17.07 -1.61 11.88
CA VAL A 301 -17.94 -0.70 12.63
C VAL A 301 -18.69 -1.45 13.72
N GLY A 302 -18.82 -0.84 14.89
CA GLY A 302 -19.50 -1.41 16.05
C GLY A 302 -18.54 -2.08 17.03
N SER A 303 -19.11 -2.79 18.01
CA SER A 303 -18.35 -3.59 18.96
C SER A 303 -17.78 -4.84 18.30
N GLN A 304 -16.67 -5.34 18.83
CA GLN A 304 -16.16 -6.66 18.45
C GLN A 304 -17.26 -7.70 18.73
N LYS A 305 -17.52 -8.55 17.74
CA LYS A 305 -18.42 -9.69 17.85
C LYS A 305 -17.62 -10.96 17.64
N GLU A 306 -18.14 -12.06 18.19
CA GLU A 306 -17.60 -13.37 17.87
C GLU A 306 -17.82 -13.70 16.40
N VAL A 307 -16.91 -14.49 15.83
CA VAL A 307 -17.09 -15.07 14.51
C VAL A 307 -18.18 -16.14 14.61
N ASP A 308 -19.07 -16.19 13.63
CA ASP A 308 -20.15 -17.18 13.59
C ASP A 308 -19.63 -18.62 13.81
N GLY A 309 -20.33 -19.43 14.60
CA GLY A 309 -19.88 -20.77 14.99
C GLY A 309 -18.69 -20.84 15.97
N SER A 310 -18.10 -19.71 16.40
CA SER A 310 -17.08 -19.57 17.45
C SER A 310 -16.19 -20.82 17.64
N THR A 311 -16.34 -21.52 18.77
CA THR A 311 -15.54 -22.69 19.14
C THR A 311 -15.58 -23.84 18.14
N GLU A 312 -16.76 -24.12 17.61
CA GLU A 312 -16.97 -25.20 16.65
C GLU A 312 -16.26 -24.91 15.33
N ARG A 313 -16.15 -23.64 14.95
CA ARG A 313 -15.45 -23.25 13.72
C ARG A 313 -13.97 -23.58 13.79
N TRP A 314 -13.25 -23.13 14.82
CA TRP A 314 -11.81 -23.39 14.90
C TRP A 314 -11.50 -24.85 15.23
N LYS A 315 -12.36 -25.57 15.97
CA LYS A 315 -12.24 -27.02 16.18
C LYS A 315 -12.43 -27.82 14.89
N THR A 316 -13.39 -27.43 14.05
CA THR A 316 -13.59 -28.06 12.73
C THR A 316 -12.33 -27.89 11.86
N ILE A 317 -11.73 -26.70 11.87
CA ILE A 317 -10.47 -26.43 11.15
C ILE A 317 -9.31 -27.26 11.71
N GLN A 318 -9.21 -27.41 13.04
CA GLN A 318 -8.21 -28.30 13.65
C GLN A 318 -8.41 -29.75 13.21
N SER A 319 -9.65 -30.25 13.16
CA SER A 319 -9.94 -31.59 12.65
C SER A 319 -9.55 -31.75 11.18
N ILE A 320 -9.82 -30.74 10.33
CA ILE A 320 -9.40 -30.74 8.92
C ILE A 320 -7.88 -30.83 8.84
N LEU A 321 -7.15 -30.01 9.61
CA LEU A 321 -5.69 -30.03 9.64
C LEU A 321 -5.13 -31.34 10.19
N ALA A 322 -5.77 -31.98 11.16
CA ALA A 322 -5.38 -33.31 11.64
C ALA A 322 -5.50 -34.36 10.52
N SER A 323 -6.57 -34.33 9.73
CA SER A 323 -6.71 -35.19 8.54
C SER A 323 -5.65 -34.86 7.48
N VAL A 324 -5.34 -33.57 7.25
CA VAL A 324 -4.25 -33.16 6.35
C VAL A 324 -2.90 -33.72 6.83
N LYS A 325 -2.58 -33.62 8.12
CA LYS A 325 -1.36 -34.21 8.71
C LYS A 325 -1.28 -35.71 8.44
N ARG A 326 -2.39 -36.42 8.61
CA ARG A 326 -2.49 -37.89 8.40
C ARG A 326 -2.22 -38.30 6.96
N TYR A 327 -2.78 -37.57 5.99
CA TYR A 327 -2.71 -37.92 4.57
C TYR A 327 -1.62 -37.18 3.78
N ALA A 328 -0.88 -36.26 4.43
CA ALA A 328 0.16 -35.46 3.79
C ALA A 328 1.21 -36.32 3.08
N ALA A 329 1.67 -37.40 3.72
CA ALA A 329 2.64 -38.33 3.14
C ALA A 329 2.04 -39.03 1.91
N ASP A 330 0.86 -39.62 2.01
CA ASP A 330 0.20 -40.31 0.89
C ASP A 330 0.05 -39.41 -0.34
N ILE A 331 -0.41 -38.17 -0.12
CA ILE A 331 -0.61 -37.19 -1.18
C ILE A 331 0.74 -36.77 -1.79
N ALA A 332 1.78 -36.61 -0.97
CA ALA A 332 3.12 -36.31 -1.49
C ALA A 332 3.70 -37.46 -2.32
N HIS A 333 3.43 -38.72 -1.97
CA HIS A 333 3.87 -39.88 -2.77
C HIS A 333 3.11 -39.98 -4.10
N ALA A 334 1.78 -39.75 -4.08
CA ALA A 334 0.96 -39.81 -5.28
C ALA A 334 1.20 -38.61 -6.23
N TYR A 335 1.58 -37.44 -5.70
CA TYR A 335 1.74 -36.19 -6.44
C TYR A 335 3.09 -35.51 -6.18
N SER A 336 4.19 -36.26 -6.39
CA SER A 336 5.56 -35.86 -5.98
C SER A 336 6.03 -34.50 -6.51
N ASN A 337 5.59 -34.09 -7.70
CA ASN A 337 6.01 -32.82 -8.33
C ASN A 337 5.07 -31.66 -8.02
N GLU A 338 3.95 -31.92 -7.35
CA GLU A 338 2.90 -30.93 -7.10
C GLU A 338 2.77 -30.56 -5.63
N VAL A 339 3.57 -31.18 -4.77
CA VAL A 339 3.49 -31.03 -3.32
C VAL A 339 4.88 -30.82 -2.77
N CYS A 340 5.05 -29.84 -1.90
CA CYS A 340 6.23 -29.72 -1.06
C CYS A 340 5.89 -30.36 0.28
N TYR A 341 6.51 -31.50 0.57
CA TYR A 341 6.37 -32.22 1.82
C TYR A 341 7.74 -32.40 2.47
N LYS A 342 7.84 -32.05 3.74
CA LYS A 342 8.95 -32.46 4.60
C LYS A 342 8.41 -33.29 5.76
N PRO A 343 8.95 -34.49 5.99
CA PRO A 343 8.51 -35.33 7.07
C PRO A 343 8.73 -34.63 8.42
N PRO A 344 7.84 -34.87 9.40
CA PRO A 344 7.96 -34.26 10.72
C PRO A 344 9.12 -34.90 11.49
N LYS A 345 9.72 -34.15 12.43
CA LYS A 345 10.82 -34.66 13.28
C LYS A 345 10.32 -35.63 14.36
N ARG A 346 9.18 -35.31 14.98
CA ARG A 346 8.45 -36.17 15.91
C ARG A 346 7.06 -36.47 15.36
N ARG A 347 6.43 -37.51 15.86
CA ARG A 347 5.07 -37.90 15.49
C ARG A 347 4.05 -36.80 15.75
N SER A 348 4.22 -36.02 16.82
CA SER A 348 3.34 -34.91 17.19
C SER A 348 3.46 -33.71 16.25
N ASN A 349 4.63 -33.47 15.63
CA ASN A 349 4.84 -32.32 14.78
C ASN A 349 3.97 -32.37 13.52
N PHE A 350 3.46 -31.21 13.11
CA PHE A 350 2.81 -31.04 11.82
C PHE A 350 3.88 -31.00 10.71
N PRO A 351 3.76 -31.81 9.64
CA PRO A 351 4.74 -31.80 8.55
C PRO A 351 4.69 -30.50 7.76
N GLU A 352 5.84 -30.00 7.28
CA GLU A 352 5.83 -28.88 6.32
C GLU A 352 5.20 -29.37 5.02
N PHE A 353 3.93 -29.01 4.80
CA PHE A 353 3.11 -29.49 3.68
C PHE A 353 2.52 -28.31 2.94
N ARG A 354 2.76 -28.25 1.63
CA ARG A 354 2.29 -27.16 0.76
C ARG A 354 1.93 -27.70 -0.62
N LEU A 355 0.84 -27.20 -1.18
CA LEU A 355 0.43 -27.48 -2.55
C LEU A 355 1.15 -26.52 -3.51
N LEU A 356 1.74 -27.06 -4.57
CA LEU A 356 2.38 -26.33 -5.66
C LEU A 356 1.42 -26.15 -6.85
N SER A 357 0.51 -27.09 -7.03
CA SER A 357 -0.51 -27.09 -8.08
C SER A 357 -1.91 -27.37 -7.50
N HIS A 358 -2.94 -27.22 -8.33
CA HIS A 358 -4.33 -27.50 -7.98
C HIS A 358 -4.70 -28.99 -8.10
N GLN A 359 -3.90 -29.87 -8.74
CA GLN A 359 -4.38 -31.21 -9.12
C GLN A 359 -4.37 -32.20 -7.94
N ALA A 360 -3.46 -32.07 -6.98
CA ALA A 360 -3.46 -32.87 -5.76
C ALA A 360 -4.59 -32.50 -4.78
N PHE A 361 -5.24 -31.34 -4.94
CA PHE A 361 -6.21 -30.82 -3.98
C PHE A 361 -7.52 -31.61 -3.92
N PRO A 362 -8.18 -31.98 -5.04
CA PRO A 362 -9.38 -32.83 -5.00
C PRO A 362 -9.18 -34.16 -4.26
N ALA A 363 -8.05 -34.84 -4.48
CA ALA A 363 -7.72 -36.09 -3.79
C ALA A 363 -7.56 -35.90 -2.28
N LEU A 364 -6.94 -34.79 -1.86
CA LEU A 364 -6.86 -34.41 -0.45
C LEU A 364 -8.25 -34.13 0.13
N CYS A 365 -9.09 -33.37 -0.58
CA CYS A 365 -10.46 -33.06 -0.15
C CYS A 365 -11.29 -34.31 0.08
N GLU A 366 -11.22 -35.28 -0.83
CA GLU A 366 -11.93 -36.55 -0.71
C GLU A 366 -11.46 -37.35 0.52
N LYS A 367 -10.15 -37.45 0.76
CA LYS A 367 -9.61 -38.11 1.96
C LYS A 367 -10.04 -37.41 3.26
N VAL A 368 -9.98 -36.08 3.30
CA VAL A 368 -10.39 -35.29 4.47
C VAL A 368 -11.89 -35.43 4.76
N ALA A 369 -12.74 -35.31 3.74
CA ALA A 369 -14.19 -35.44 3.91
C ALA A 369 -14.59 -36.85 4.38
N ASN A 370 -13.96 -37.89 3.82
CA ASN A 370 -14.20 -39.27 4.25
C ASN A 370 -13.73 -39.53 5.68
N ASP A 371 -12.54 -39.10 6.08
CA ASP A 371 -12.03 -39.26 7.47
C ASP A 371 -12.92 -38.54 8.48
N TRP A 372 -13.45 -37.36 8.12
CA TRP A 372 -14.36 -36.62 8.98
C TRP A 372 -15.72 -37.34 9.13
N LEU A 373 -16.31 -37.83 8.04
CA LEU A 373 -17.58 -38.57 8.07
C LEU A 373 -17.45 -39.94 8.77
N GLN A 374 -16.29 -40.60 8.70
CA GLN A 374 -16.04 -41.88 9.37
C GLN A 374 -16.08 -41.76 10.90
N LYS A 375 -15.68 -40.60 11.44
CA LYS A 375 -15.77 -40.32 12.88
C LYS A 375 -17.21 -40.14 13.36
N SER A 376 -18.16 -40.06 12.44
CA SER A 376 -19.57 -39.80 12.71
C SER A 376 -20.44 -41.05 12.43
N ALA A 377 -21.45 -41.28 13.27
CA ALA A 377 -22.34 -42.43 13.20
C ALA A 377 -23.47 -42.29 12.14
N TYR A 378 -23.13 -41.90 10.91
CA TYR A 378 -24.08 -41.80 9.78
C TYR A 378 -24.24 -43.13 9.03
N ARG A 379 -25.42 -43.42 8.48
CA ARG A 379 -25.66 -44.60 7.63
C ARG A 379 -24.96 -44.46 6.27
N GLN A 380 -24.75 -45.58 5.57
CA GLN A 380 -23.98 -45.59 4.32
C GLN A 380 -24.61 -44.75 3.19
N GLU A 381 -25.94 -44.76 3.06
CA GLU A 381 -26.67 -43.94 2.09
C GLU A 381 -26.58 -42.45 2.44
N GLU A 382 -26.73 -42.10 3.71
CA GLU A 382 -26.58 -40.72 4.22
C GLU A 382 -25.16 -40.22 3.99
N ARG A 383 -24.13 -41.06 4.20
CA ARG A 383 -22.73 -40.70 3.98
C ARG A 383 -22.46 -40.28 2.54
N GLN A 384 -23.04 -40.94 1.55
CA GLN A 384 -22.85 -40.57 0.15
C GLN A 384 -23.46 -39.20 -0.15
N LEU A 385 -24.67 -38.95 0.36
CA LEU A 385 -25.33 -37.64 0.24
C LEU A 385 -24.50 -36.55 0.93
N LEU A 386 -24.05 -36.79 2.16
CA LEU A 386 -23.24 -35.83 2.93
C LEU A 386 -21.88 -35.55 2.29
N LEU A 387 -21.21 -36.59 1.79
CA LEU A 387 -19.95 -36.45 1.05
C LEU A 387 -20.15 -35.58 -0.20
N SER A 388 -21.22 -35.84 -0.95
CA SER A 388 -21.55 -35.05 -2.13
C SER A 388 -21.82 -33.58 -1.79
N PHE A 389 -22.50 -33.31 -0.67
CA PHE A 389 -22.77 -31.96 -0.17
C PHE A 389 -21.48 -31.21 0.19
N ILE A 390 -20.54 -31.86 0.88
CA ILE A 390 -19.27 -31.25 1.29
C ILE A 390 -18.41 -30.91 0.07
N LEU A 391 -18.32 -31.82 -0.91
CA LEU A 391 -17.41 -31.71 -2.05
C LEU A 391 -17.96 -30.90 -3.22
N ARG A 392 -19.24 -30.53 -3.24
CA ARG A 392 -19.85 -29.77 -4.34
C ARG A 392 -20.51 -28.49 -3.87
N THR A 393 -20.45 -27.42 -4.65
CA THR A 393 -21.04 -26.10 -4.32
C THR A 393 -22.44 -25.87 -4.90
N ASP A 394 -22.96 -26.79 -5.72
CA ASP A 394 -24.26 -26.65 -6.40
C ASP A 394 -25.46 -27.17 -5.59
N LEU A 395 -25.22 -27.95 -4.55
CA LEU A 395 -26.28 -28.50 -3.68
C LEU A 395 -26.81 -27.48 -2.67
N SER A 396 -28.12 -27.45 -2.46
CA SER A 396 -28.76 -26.57 -1.45
C SER A 396 -28.62 -27.12 -0.04
N VAL A 397 -28.58 -26.23 0.97
CA VAL A 397 -28.59 -26.61 2.40
C VAL A 397 -29.83 -27.41 2.76
N ASN A 398 -30.94 -27.23 2.04
CA ASN A 398 -32.17 -28.00 2.24
C ASN A 398 -31.97 -29.51 2.06
N THR A 399 -30.91 -29.93 1.37
CA THR A 399 -30.54 -31.36 1.25
C THR A 399 -30.07 -31.96 2.58
N LEU A 400 -29.63 -31.16 3.55
CA LEU A 400 -29.17 -31.63 4.86
C LEU A 400 -30.26 -31.70 5.93
N VAL A 401 -31.31 -30.89 5.80
CA VAL A 401 -32.30 -30.63 6.87
C VAL A 401 -32.98 -31.91 7.38
N ASN A 402 -33.18 -32.91 6.51
CA ASN A 402 -33.80 -34.18 6.88
C ASN A 402 -32.81 -35.27 7.33
N HIS A 403 -31.51 -35.02 7.23
CA HIS A 403 -30.45 -36.02 7.44
C HIS A 403 -29.47 -35.64 8.55
N VAL A 404 -29.47 -34.38 8.98
CA VAL A 404 -28.52 -33.83 9.94
C VAL A 404 -29.28 -32.94 10.93
N GLU A 405 -28.96 -33.06 12.21
CA GLU A 405 -29.47 -32.14 13.24
C GLU A 405 -29.09 -30.68 12.90
N ASP A 406 -30.00 -29.74 13.13
CA ASP A 406 -29.81 -28.32 12.78
C ASP A 406 -28.54 -27.70 13.39
N ASN A 407 -28.16 -28.14 14.59
CA ASN A 407 -26.95 -27.71 15.30
C ASN A 407 -25.64 -28.09 14.59
N LYS A 408 -25.64 -29.12 13.74
CA LYS A 408 -24.46 -29.64 13.01
C LYS A 408 -24.33 -29.04 11.62
N ILE A 409 -25.39 -28.46 11.06
CA ILE A 409 -25.38 -27.82 9.73
C ILE A 409 -24.22 -26.81 9.57
N PRO A 410 -23.90 -25.95 10.56
CA PRO A 410 -22.76 -25.04 10.45
C PRO A 410 -21.42 -25.74 10.20
N GLN A 411 -21.16 -26.90 10.83
CA GLN A 411 -19.93 -27.66 10.63
C GLN A 411 -19.82 -28.19 9.19
N PHE A 412 -20.92 -28.67 8.62
CA PHE A 412 -20.97 -29.09 7.21
C PHE A 412 -20.72 -27.92 6.26
N LEU A 413 -21.25 -26.73 6.56
CA LEU A 413 -20.99 -25.52 5.78
C LEU A 413 -19.53 -25.08 5.87
N ILE A 414 -18.90 -25.19 7.05
CA ILE A 414 -17.47 -24.91 7.22
C ILE A 414 -16.64 -25.90 6.40
N LEU A 415 -16.91 -27.20 6.50
CA LEU A 415 -16.22 -28.23 5.70
C LEU A 415 -16.35 -27.94 4.21
N ARG A 416 -17.57 -27.63 3.75
CA ARG A 416 -17.85 -27.26 2.37
C ARG A 416 -17.06 -26.01 1.94
N GLY A 417 -17.00 -24.98 2.78
CA GLY A 417 -16.20 -23.78 2.55
C GLY A 417 -14.70 -24.10 2.41
N PHE A 418 -14.17 -24.94 3.29
CA PHE A 418 -12.76 -25.36 3.26
C PHE A 418 -12.40 -26.19 2.04
N LEU A 419 -13.24 -27.17 1.71
CA LEU A 419 -12.94 -28.15 0.67
C LEU A 419 -13.41 -27.67 -0.71
N SER A 420 -14.71 -27.59 -0.95
CA SER A 420 -15.25 -27.27 -2.28
C SER A 420 -15.19 -25.78 -2.65
N SER A 421 -15.16 -24.88 -1.67
CA SER A 421 -14.94 -23.44 -1.92
C SER A 421 -13.45 -23.03 -1.82
N HIS A 422 -12.53 -24.00 -1.78
CA HIS A 422 -11.08 -23.81 -1.92
C HIS A 422 -10.39 -22.95 -0.84
N VAL A 423 -11.03 -22.70 0.30
CA VAL A 423 -10.39 -21.96 1.41
C VAL A 423 -9.15 -22.71 1.92
N LEU A 424 -9.21 -24.05 2.03
CA LEU A 424 -8.07 -24.87 2.41
C LEU A 424 -6.95 -24.80 1.37
N LEU A 425 -7.27 -24.83 0.07
CA LEU A 425 -6.29 -24.72 -0.99
C LEU A 425 -5.51 -23.40 -0.91
N ILE A 426 -6.24 -22.28 -0.76
CA ILE A 426 -5.62 -20.96 -0.65
C ILE A 426 -4.66 -20.89 0.55
N ALA A 427 -4.99 -21.56 1.66
CA ALA A 427 -4.11 -21.65 2.81
C ALA A 427 -2.88 -22.53 2.54
N LEU A 428 -3.08 -23.73 1.96
CA LEU A 428 -2.04 -24.72 1.70
C LEU A 428 -1.11 -24.36 0.53
N VAL A 429 -1.45 -23.38 -0.31
CA VAL A 429 -0.52 -22.86 -1.33
C VAL A 429 0.45 -21.84 -0.73
N LYS A 430 0.06 -21.15 0.35
CA LYS A 430 0.86 -20.08 0.95
C LYS A 430 2.11 -20.64 1.64
N ARG A 431 3.23 -19.97 1.41
CA ARG A 431 4.51 -20.29 2.02
C ARG A 431 4.63 -19.66 3.40
N TYR A 432 4.80 -20.51 4.41
CA TYR A 432 5.12 -20.11 5.79
C TYR A 432 6.32 -19.15 5.82
N ARG A 433 6.23 -18.09 6.66
CA ARG A 433 7.24 -17.02 6.82
C ARG A 433 7.52 -16.16 5.59
N VAL A 434 6.86 -16.40 4.46
CA VAL A 434 7.02 -15.58 3.25
C VAL A 434 5.71 -14.91 2.88
N ASN A 435 4.60 -15.65 2.87
CA ASN A 435 3.28 -15.10 2.58
C ASN A 435 2.50 -14.75 3.84
N TYR A 436 2.80 -15.41 4.97
CA TYR A 436 2.10 -15.20 6.24
C TYR A 436 2.95 -15.55 7.45
N GLY A 437 2.53 -15.02 8.60
CA GLY A 437 2.99 -15.38 9.94
C GLY A 437 2.45 -14.42 11.00
N VAL A 438 2.83 -14.59 12.26
CA VAL A 438 2.46 -13.65 13.34
C VAL A 438 3.47 -12.50 13.38
N ASN A 439 2.98 -11.28 13.55
CA ASN A 439 3.83 -10.10 13.72
C ASN A 439 4.50 -10.13 15.09
N GLN A 440 5.83 -10.13 15.11
CA GLN A 440 6.63 -10.25 16.32
C GLN A 440 6.95 -8.89 16.98
N ASN A 441 6.44 -7.79 16.44
CA ASN A 441 6.60 -6.47 17.06
C ASN A 441 5.93 -6.47 18.45
N PRO A 442 6.65 -6.12 19.54
CA PRO A 442 6.08 -6.10 20.89
C PRO A 442 4.86 -5.18 21.04
N ASN A 443 4.77 -4.14 20.21
CA ASN A 443 3.63 -3.22 20.19
C ASN A 443 2.38 -3.81 19.49
N PHE A 444 2.54 -4.92 18.76
CA PHE A 444 1.46 -5.61 18.07
C PHE A 444 0.96 -6.79 18.89
N LYS A 445 -0.12 -6.55 19.66
CA LYS A 445 -0.65 -7.53 20.62
C LYS A 445 -1.49 -8.67 20.01
N ARG A 446 -1.62 -8.77 18.69
CA ARG A 446 -2.47 -9.79 18.05
C ARG A 446 -1.66 -11.05 17.78
N LEU A 447 -2.15 -12.18 18.27
CA LEU A 447 -1.54 -13.50 18.10
C LEU A 447 -1.98 -14.23 16.82
N MET A 448 -2.63 -13.52 15.90
CA MET A 448 -3.15 -14.07 14.65
C MET A 448 -2.17 -13.90 13.48
N ALA A 449 -2.24 -14.82 12.51
CA ALA A 449 -1.46 -14.72 11.29
C ALA A 449 -1.90 -13.51 10.46
N VAL A 450 -0.91 -12.77 9.95
CA VAL A 450 -1.07 -11.63 9.05
C VAL A 450 -0.28 -11.87 7.76
N PRO A 451 -0.63 -11.16 6.66
CA PRO A 451 0.16 -11.19 5.43
C PRO A 451 1.59 -10.71 5.67
N PHE A 452 2.56 -11.30 4.97
CA PHE A 452 3.96 -10.86 4.98
C PHE A 452 4.30 -10.16 3.65
N ARG A 453 5.11 -9.09 3.72
CA ARG A 453 5.61 -8.36 2.54
C ARG A 453 6.90 -8.97 1.99
N ALA A 454 7.68 -9.55 2.89
CA ALA A 454 8.91 -10.25 2.59
C ALA A 454 9.10 -11.35 3.63
N LYS A 455 10.16 -12.14 3.46
CA LYS A 455 10.51 -13.19 4.41
C LYS A 455 10.65 -12.61 5.82
N ASP A 456 9.88 -13.13 6.76
CA ASP A 456 9.86 -12.70 8.18
C ASP A 456 9.43 -11.24 8.42
N VAL A 457 8.90 -10.56 7.41
CA VAL A 457 8.45 -9.16 7.52
C VAL A 457 6.94 -9.09 7.38
N ALA A 458 6.27 -9.00 8.52
CA ALA A 458 4.83 -8.78 8.59
C ALA A 458 4.42 -7.47 7.93
N ALA A 459 3.31 -7.49 7.21
CA ALA A 459 2.68 -6.27 6.71
C ALA A 459 2.00 -5.53 7.88
N GLU A 460 2.35 -4.25 8.03
CA GLU A 460 1.81 -3.41 9.10
C GLU A 460 0.32 -3.12 8.90
N ASN A 461 -0.47 -3.25 9.97
CA ASN A 461 -1.90 -2.90 9.99
C ASN A 461 -2.76 -3.61 8.94
N THR A 462 -2.35 -4.82 8.50
CA THR A 462 -3.11 -5.64 7.56
C THR A 462 -3.52 -6.97 8.18
N GLU A 463 -4.66 -7.48 7.75
CA GLU A 463 -5.18 -8.80 8.14
C GLU A 463 -5.71 -9.53 6.91
N PHE A 464 -5.91 -10.84 7.00
CA PHE A 464 -6.61 -11.58 5.96
C PHE A 464 -8.10 -11.22 6.00
N GLY A 465 -8.65 -10.81 4.85
CA GLY A 465 -10.05 -10.39 4.77
C GLY A 465 -11.06 -11.52 5.03
N HIS A 466 -10.69 -12.77 4.71
CA HIS A 466 -11.51 -13.94 5.00
C HIS A 466 -11.17 -14.52 6.39
N PRO A 467 -12.12 -14.62 7.33
CA PRO A 467 -11.85 -15.04 8.71
C PRO A 467 -11.27 -16.46 8.75
N ASP A 468 -11.81 -17.38 7.96
CA ASP A 468 -11.35 -18.77 7.95
C ASP A 468 -9.91 -18.92 7.44
N ILE A 469 -9.47 -18.06 6.49
CA ILE A 469 -8.07 -17.98 6.06
C ILE A 469 -7.19 -17.48 7.21
N ALA A 470 -7.63 -16.47 7.96
CA ALA A 470 -6.90 -15.99 9.13
C ALA A 470 -6.76 -17.10 10.18
N ILE A 471 -7.83 -17.84 10.47
CA ILE A 471 -7.84 -18.91 11.48
C ILE A 471 -6.91 -20.06 11.06
N VAL A 472 -7.07 -20.61 9.86
CA VAL A 472 -6.25 -21.75 9.40
C VAL A 472 -4.76 -21.39 9.30
N LEU A 473 -4.42 -20.19 8.80
CA LEU A 473 -3.03 -19.74 8.74
C LEU A 473 -2.45 -19.45 10.13
N THR A 474 -3.28 -19.01 11.08
CA THR A 474 -2.87 -18.87 12.49
C THR A 474 -2.52 -20.23 13.07
N GLN A 475 -3.39 -21.23 12.91
CA GLN A 475 -3.12 -22.58 13.39
C GLN A 475 -1.88 -23.18 12.72
N LEU A 476 -1.75 -23.10 11.39
CA LEU A 476 -0.57 -23.55 10.66
C LEU A 476 0.72 -22.87 11.14
N PHE A 477 0.68 -21.54 11.40
CA PHE A 477 1.84 -20.83 11.94
C PHE A 477 2.30 -21.42 13.27
N TYR A 478 1.40 -21.68 14.20
CA TYR A 478 1.74 -22.26 15.50
C TYR A 478 2.14 -23.74 15.40
N TYR A 479 1.53 -24.50 14.49
CA TYR A 479 1.95 -25.87 14.21
C TYR A 479 3.38 -25.96 13.65
N TYR A 480 3.81 -24.97 12.86
CA TYR A 480 5.18 -24.92 12.32
C TYR A 480 6.19 -24.30 13.27
N LYS A 481 5.82 -23.23 13.99
CA LYS A 481 6.73 -22.50 14.87
C LYS A 481 6.87 -23.15 16.26
N GLY A 482 5.78 -23.71 16.78
CA GLY A 482 5.62 -23.97 18.20
C GLY A 482 5.21 -22.71 19.00
N LEU A 483 4.93 -22.92 20.28
CA LEU A 483 4.73 -21.87 21.27
C LEU A 483 6.07 -21.49 21.90
N ASN A 484 6.22 -20.23 22.31
CA ASN A 484 7.32 -19.84 23.19
C ASN A 484 6.94 -20.05 24.67
N ASP A 485 7.92 -19.93 25.57
CA ASP A 485 7.75 -20.22 27.00
C ASP A 485 6.64 -19.37 27.62
N ALA A 486 6.57 -18.08 27.29
CA ALA A 486 5.51 -17.18 27.79
C ALA A 486 4.10 -17.59 27.31
N GLN A 487 3.98 -18.04 26.06
CA GLN A 487 2.71 -18.55 25.49
C GLN A 487 2.34 -19.90 26.09
N MET A 488 3.32 -20.77 26.33
CA MET A 488 3.14 -22.07 26.95
C MET A 488 2.68 -21.92 28.41
N LEU A 489 3.33 -21.06 29.20
CA LEU A 489 2.90 -20.70 30.55
C LEU A 489 1.47 -20.11 30.56
N GLN A 490 1.13 -19.28 29.57
CA GLN A 490 -0.23 -18.77 29.43
C GLN A 490 -1.27 -19.89 29.17
N CYS A 491 -0.93 -20.88 28.33
CA CYS A 491 -1.78 -22.05 28.11
C CYS A 491 -1.97 -22.85 29.40
N PHE A 492 -0.90 -23.09 30.15
CA PHE A 492 -0.97 -23.83 31.42
C PHE A 492 -1.75 -23.11 32.51
N ASN A 493 -1.53 -21.80 32.69
CA ASN A 493 -2.32 -21.00 33.61
C ASN A 493 -3.81 -21.03 33.23
N ARG A 494 -4.13 -20.91 31.94
CA ARG A 494 -5.51 -21.05 31.47
C ARG A 494 -6.09 -22.44 31.77
N LEU A 495 -5.32 -23.49 31.50
CA LEU A 495 -5.72 -24.87 31.75
C LEU A 495 -6.05 -25.07 33.24
N SER A 496 -5.17 -24.61 34.12
CA SER A 496 -5.34 -24.71 35.57
C SER A 496 -6.50 -23.86 36.12
N GLU A 497 -6.73 -22.66 35.58
CA GLU A 497 -7.68 -21.69 36.15
C GLU A 497 -9.09 -21.80 35.56
N LYS A 498 -9.23 -22.23 34.29
CA LYS A 498 -10.46 -22.06 33.52
C LYS A 498 -11.10 -23.36 33.05
N GLU A 499 -10.35 -24.45 32.95
CA GLU A 499 -10.88 -25.72 32.48
C GLU A 499 -11.38 -26.56 33.66
N LYS A 500 -12.46 -27.31 33.43
CA LYS A 500 -13.10 -28.12 34.49
C LYS A 500 -12.28 -29.37 34.83
N ASP A 501 -11.63 -29.95 33.82
CA ASP A 501 -10.76 -31.10 33.96
C ASP A 501 -9.41 -30.83 33.27
N PRO A 502 -8.47 -30.17 33.98
CA PRO A 502 -7.13 -29.90 33.47
C PRO A 502 -6.36 -31.18 33.12
N LYS A 503 -6.61 -32.26 33.87
CA LYS A 503 -5.88 -33.52 33.77
C LYS A 503 -6.20 -34.24 32.47
N GLU A 504 -7.49 -34.38 32.14
CA GLU A 504 -7.94 -35.02 30.90
C GLU A 504 -7.36 -34.33 29.65
N ILE A 505 -7.37 -33.00 29.63
CA ILE A 505 -6.84 -32.21 28.51
C ILE A 505 -5.31 -32.34 28.42
N TYR A 506 -4.61 -32.34 29.56
CA TYR A 506 -3.17 -32.52 29.58
C TYR A 506 -2.77 -33.92 29.08
N GLU A 507 -3.47 -34.96 29.54
CA GLU A 507 -3.29 -36.33 29.07
C GLU A 507 -3.56 -36.45 27.56
N GLU A 508 -4.58 -35.76 27.03
CA GLU A 508 -4.80 -35.67 25.58
C GLU A 508 -3.57 -35.08 24.85
N TRP A 509 -2.98 -33.99 25.37
CA TRP A 509 -1.79 -33.38 24.77
C TRP A 509 -0.60 -34.35 24.76
N ILE A 510 -0.35 -35.03 25.88
CA ILE A 510 0.73 -36.02 26.02
C ILE A 510 0.49 -37.23 25.12
N SER A 511 -0.76 -37.65 24.90
CA SER A 511 -1.10 -38.79 24.05
C SER A 511 -0.67 -38.65 22.58
N HIS A 512 -0.34 -37.43 22.14
CA HIS A 512 0.15 -37.15 20.79
C HIS A 512 1.65 -37.33 20.62
N GLU A 513 2.41 -37.44 21.70
CA GLU A 513 3.85 -37.72 21.71
C GLU A 513 4.12 -39.23 21.88
N ASP A 514 5.32 -39.66 21.51
CA ASP A 514 5.76 -41.03 21.79
C ASP A 514 6.32 -41.10 23.22
N GLU A 515 6.09 -42.21 23.94
CA GLU A 515 6.42 -42.33 25.37
C GLU A 515 7.90 -42.09 25.73
N ASN A 516 8.79 -42.31 24.76
CA ASN A 516 10.23 -42.11 24.89
C ASN A 516 10.66 -40.64 24.70
N ASP A 517 9.79 -39.81 24.11
CA ASP A 517 10.06 -38.39 23.83
C ASP A 517 9.55 -37.45 24.94
N VAL A 518 8.82 -37.98 25.92
CA VAL A 518 8.27 -37.24 27.06
C VAL A 518 9.04 -37.56 28.34
N ASP A 519 9.59 -36.53 28.98
CA ASP A 519 10.28 -36.67 30.27
C ASP A 519 9.33 -37.21 31.34
N SER A 520 9.80 -38.15 32.15
CA SER A 520 9.00 -38.78 33.23
C SER A 520 8.37 -37.78 34.20
N SER A 521 9.02 -36.63 34.42
CA SER A 521 8.56 -35.58 35.34
C SER A 521 7.31 -34.85 34.87
N ILE A 522 7.01 -34.87 33.56
CA ILE A 522 5.89 -34.14 32.95
C ILE A 522 4.89 -35.06 32.26
N LYS A 523 4.92 -36.37 32.54
CA LYS A 523 3.94 -37.31 31.94
C LYS A 523 2.53 -37.10 32.47
N GLU A 524 2.41 -36.67 33.73
CA GLU A 524 1.14 -36.43 34.41
C GLU A 524 0.99 -34.94 34.75
N TRP A 525 -0.25 -34.47 34.79
CA TRP A 525 -0.56 -33.08 35.10
C TRP A 525 -0.02 -32.66 36.48
N GLU A 526 -0.09 -33.56 37.46
CA GLU A 526 0.41 -33.34 38.82
C GLU A 526 1.93 -33.11 38.89
N GLY A 527 2.68 -33.57 37.88
CA GLY A 527 4.12 -33.37 37.79
C GLY A 527 4.53 -31.99 37.28
N VAL A 528 3.61 -31.21 36.72
CA VAL A 528 3.89 -29.90 36.12
C VAL A 528 3.86 -28.81 37.21
N ASN A 529 5.05 -28.33 37.61
CA ASN A 529 5.15 -27.19 38.54
C ASN A 529 5.23 -25.86 37.79
N LEU A 530 4.15 -25.07 37.82
CA LEU A 530 4.08 -23.75 37.17
C LEU A 530 4.83 -22.63 37.92
N LYS A 531 5.50 -22.94 39.03
CA LYS A 531 6.29 -21.99 39.83
C LYS A 531 7.81 -22.13 39.62
N ASP A 532 8.25 -23.20 38.97
CA ASP A 532 9.65 -23.35 38.60
C ASP A 532 9.85 -22.66 37.24
N ASP A 533 10.70 -21.62 37.21
CA ASP A 533 11.03 -20.83 36.01
C ASP A 533 11.79 -21.63 34.95
#